data_AF-L8DQG5-F1
#
_entry.id   AF-L8DQG5-F1
#
_cell.length_a   1.000
_cell.length_b   1.000
_cell.length_c   1.000
_cell.angle_alpha   90.00
_cell.angle_beta   90.00
_cell.angle_gamma   90.00
#
_symmetry.space_group_name_H-M   'P 1'
#
loop_
_entity.id
_entity.type
_entity.pdbx_description
1 polymer ?
#
loop_
_entity_poly.entity_id
_entity_poly.type
_entity_poly.pdbx_seq_one_letter_code
_entity_poly.pdbx_strand_id
1 'polypeptide(L)'
;MSDGGNKADVARQRAAKTRMQNSRKLILSVAERLESSGVDLGTMTMKAFAEEAQVAPNTVTRQFRTVNDVVAALVKQRDDVGAQVSPRLRAQTERQTVNDNREFVQDQLRLLRALGESSVEDAVGRMRQMYAETVRTHPDEHHLLAAQCCHLSYSLLMLPPSAAAVSEAQEVAETGTEHIEADKGRHYALGGQLARNAAAAAQRAAQIACSTVEDDLHDEVAILRAKLAVTRNLTAVATNKAKERRFQIKLNQPLNAAVAEFHRARASALVNEDAAAEANSIVTLALELEQYARDGGTLPPRVLVPLLTRMCGVQVAYDQDPHVEYDRSEFRRLRELLLESLVAQRKSNAETSGRALATMFALADRQRGAIDFDHDVHLPDLILLGGYGVVGQLLIADFLYDLAKVREAQQGSLPSGVSDSVSKPLYEINPYHLLSAAQMYYLEAPKNTLVVGSAAVLAARARTELEEGFNDVEVEDAKPWAVLRNGDLNAQMVNRLSLEVAIGKRPSVNEARAMLRELQPLMLTLRTIAGEEMKPDENGAFETIATAGLRFY
;
A
#
# COMPACT_ATOMS: atom_id res chain seq x y z
N MET A 1 -42.43 -54.83 -19.84
CA MET A 1 -41.85 -54.18 -21.04
C MET A 1 -41.11 -52.92 -20.59
N SER A 2 -39.80 -52.95 -20.40
CA SER A 2 -38.93 -51.74 -20.32
C SER A 2 -37.42 -52.01 -20.20
N ASP A 3 -36.92 -53.24 -20.47
CA ASP A 3 -35.49 -53.59 -20.25
C ASP A 3 -34.67 -53.71 -21.55
N GLY A 4 -35.29 -53.44 -22.70
CA GLY A 4 -34.66 -53.53 -24.04
C GLY A 4 -33.96 -52.25 -24.52
N GLY A 5 -34.34 -51.08 -24.01
CA GLY A 5 -33.77 -49.79 -24.44
C GLY A 5 -32.33 -49.55 -23.94
N ASN A 6 -32.05 -49.97 -22.70
CA ASN A 6 -30.78 -49.68 -22.03
C ASN A 6 -29.60 -50.51 -22.59
N LYS A 7 -29.87 -51.75 -23.05
CA LYS A 7 -28.84 -52.61 -23.69
C LYS A 7 -28.48 -52.14 -25.10
N ALA A 8 -29.44 -51.62 -25.86
CA ALA A 8 -29.22 -51.09 -27.20
C ALA A 8 -28.37 -49.82 -27.19
N ASP A 9 -28.57 -48.93 -26.22
CA ASP A 9 -27.78 -47.70 -26.09
C ASP A 9 -26.37 -47.98 -25.57
N VAL A 10 -26.18 -48.92 -24.64
CA VAL A 10 -24.84 -49.37 -24.22
C VAL A 10 -24.08 -50.03 -25.39
N ALA A 11 -24.75 -50.82 -26.21
CA ALA A 11 -24.14 -51.42 -27.41
C ALA A 11 -23.75 -50.37 -28.46
N ARG A 12 -24.61 -49.35 -28.67
CA ARG A 12 -24.30 -48.21 -29.55
C ARG A 12 -23.11 -47.39 -29.05
N GLN A 13 -23.04 -47.10 -27.76
CA GLN A 13 -21.92 -46.38 -27.15
C GLN A 13 -20.60 -47.16 -27.25
N ARG A 14 -20.63 -48.48 -27.00
CA ARG A 14 -19.45 -49.34 -27.21
C ARG A 14 -19.01 -49.37 -28.66
N ALA A 15 -19.93 -49.54 -29.61
CA ALA A 15 -19.63 -49.53 -31.04
C ALA A 15 -19.06 -48.18 -31.52
N ALA A 16 -19.56 -47.05 -31.00
CA ALA A 16 -19.04 -45.72 -31.29
C ALA A 16 -17.62 -45.53 -30.73
N LYS A 17 -17.36 -46.00 -29.50
CA LYS A 17 -16.04 -45.97 -28.86
C LYS A 17 -15.01 -46.81 -29.64
N THR A 18 -15.37 -48.02 -30.07
CA THR A 18 -14.51 -48.88 -30.89
C THR A 18 -14.19 -48.23 -32.24
N ARG A 19 -15.19 -47.61 -32.90
CA ARG A 19 -14.97 -46.89 -34.16
C ARG A 19 -14.01 -45.70 -33.99
N MET A 20 -14.15 -44.93 -32.91
CA MET A 20 -13.21 -43.85 -32.58
C MET A 20 -11.80 -44.38 -32.36
N GLN A 21 -11.64 -45.46 -31.58
CA GLN A 21 -10.33 -46.06 -31.34
C GLN A 21 -9.67 -46.58 -32.61
N ASN A 22 -10.43 -47.23 -33.49
CA ASN A 22 -9.92 -47.71 -34.78
C ASN A 22 -9.50 -46.55 -35.69
N SER A 23 -10.30 -45.48 -35.72
CA SER A 23 -9.97 -44.28 -36.49
C SER A 23 -8.71 -43.60 -35.94
N ARG A 24 -8.53 -43.55 -34.62
CA ARG A 24 -7.32 -43.01 -33.98
C ARG A 24 -6.08 -43.82 -34.37
N LYS A 25 -6.17 -45.14 -34.30
CA LYS A 25 -5.08 -46.05 -34.69
C LYS A 25 -4.69 -45.89 -36.16
N LEU A 26 -5.68 -45.74 -37.05
CA LEU A 26 -5.43 -45.50 -38.47
C LEU A 26 -4.72 -44.17 -38.71
N ILE A 27 -5.16 -43.10 -38.05
CA ILE A 27 -4.53 -41.78 -38.16
C ILE A 27 -3.07 -41.83 -37.68
N LEU A 28 -2.82 -42.46 -36.54
CA LEU A 28 -1.46 -42.56 -35.97
C LEU A 28 -0.55 -43.47 -36.80
N SER A 29 -1.06 -44.56 -37.40
CA SER A 29 -0.26 -45.43 -38.27
C SER A 29 0.09 -44.77 -39.61
N VAL A 30 -0.76 -43.87 -40.11
CA VAL A 30 -0.43 -43.03 -41.28
C VAL A 30 0.63 -42.00 -40.91
N ALA A 31 0.49 -41.32 -39.77
CA ALA A 31 1.49 -40.37 -39.29
C ALA A 31 2.87 -41.04 -39.14
N GLU A 32 2.91 -42.25 -38.57
CA GLU A 32 4.13 -43.06 -38.45
C GLU A 32 4.77 -43.39 -39.80
N ARG A 33 3.95 -43.76 -40.80
CA ARG A 33 4.42 -44.06 -42.14
C ARG A 33 5.00 -42.84 -42.85
N LEU A 34 4.31 -41.70 -42.74
CA LEU A 34 4.74 -40.43 -43.33
C LEU A 34 6.06 -39.96 -42.72
N GLU A 35 6.20 -40.07 -41.40
CA GLU A 35 7.47 -39.77 -40.72
C GLU A 35 8.59 -40.70 -41.17
N SER A 36 8.32 -42.01 -41.25
CA SER A 36 9.29 -43.00 -41.72
C SER A 36 9.73 -42.76 -43.18
N SER A 37 8.90 -42.07 -43.95
CA SER A 37 9.16 -41.70 -45.35
C SER A 37 9.90 -40.35 -45.48
N GLY A 38 10.26 -39.70 -44.35
CA GLY A 38 10.97 -38.43 -44.33
C GLY A 38 10.09 -37.18 -44.53
N VAL A 39 8.77 -37.34 -44.53
CA VAL A 39 7.83 -36.21 -44.67
C VAL A 39 7.78 -35.40 -43.39
N ASP A 40 7.90 -34.07 -43.52
CA ASP A 40 7.74 -33.16 -42.39
C ASP A 40 6.26 -32.94 -42.07
N LEU A 41 5.74 -33.76 -41.15
CA LEU A 41 4.37 -33.68 -40.66
C LEU A 41 4.01 -32.26 -40.17
N GLY A 42 4.96 -31.49 -39.65
CA GLY A 42 4.71 -30.13 -39.13
C GLY A 42 4.37 -29.08 -40.17
N THR A 43 4.70 -29.33 -41.44
CA THR A 43 4.39 -28.43 -42.55
C THR A 43 3.11 -28.82 -43.29
N MET A 44 2.53 -29.97 -42.95
CA MET A 44 1.33 -30.47 -43.60
C MET A 44 0.10 -29.73 -43.08
N THR A 45 -0.79 -29.37 -44.01
CA THR A 45 -2.13 -28.91 -43.63
C THR A 45 -2.99 -30.09 -43.21
N MET A 46 -4.01 -29.84 -42.38
CA MET A 46 -4.98 -30.87 -42.00
C MET A 46 -5.63 -31.54 -43.21
N LYS A 47 -5.88 -30.79 -44.28
CA LYS A 47 -6.45 -31.30 -45.52
C LYS A 47 -5.50 -32.27 -46.22
N ALA A 48 -4.24 -31.88 -46.40
CA ALA A 48 -3.21 -32.73 -47.01
C ALA A 48 -2.95 -34.00 -46.19
N PHE A 49 -2.94 -33.88 -44.86
CA PHE A 49 -2.80 -35.05 -43.98
C PHE A 49 -4.00 -36.01 -44.11
N ALA A 50 -5.23 -35.48 -44.17
CA ALA A 50 -6.43 -36.30 -44.32
C ALA A 50 -6.48 -37.00 -45.68
N GLU A 51 -6.02 -36.34 -46.74
CA GLU A 51 -5.84 -36.93 -48.08
C GLU A 51 -4.87 -38.12 -48.05
N GLU A 52 -3.71 -37.97 -47.40
CA GLU A 52 -2.74 -39.07 -47.24
C GLU A 52 -3.26 -40.21 -46.34
N ALA A 53 -4.04 -39.86 -45.32
CA ALA A 53 -4.69 -40.84 -44.46
C ALA A 53 -5.91 -41.51 -45.10
N GLN A 54 -6.30 -41.09 -46.31
CA GLN A 54 -7.48 -41.57 -47.05
C GLN A 54 -8.77 -41.51 -46.21
N VAL A 55 -8.90 -40.46 -45.40
CA VAL A 55 -10.08 -40.21 -44.55
C VAL A 55 -10.62 -38.81 -44.79
N ALA A 56 -11.90 -38.61 -44.53
CA ALA A 56 -12.48 -37.27 -44.57
C ALA A 56 -11.76 -36.36 -43.54
N PRO A 57 -11.49 -35.07 -43.85
CA PRO A 57 -10.89 -34.12 -42.91
C PRO A 57 -11.61 -34.07 -41.56
N ASN A 58 -12.94 -34.15 -41.58
CA ASN A 58 -13.78 -34.19 -40.37
C ASN A 58 -13.51 -35.41 -39.47
N THR A 59 -13.05 -36.54 -40.02
CA THR A 59 -12.69 -37.73 -39.25
C THR A 59 -11.42 -37.51 -38.42
N VAL A 60 -10.49 -36.71 -38.94
CA VAL A 60 -9.25 -36.34 -38.25
C VAL A 60 -9.52 -35.20 -37.27
N THR A 61 -10.23 -34.13 -37.68
CA THR A 61 -10.51 -32.96 -36.82
C THR A 61 -11.39 -33.30 -35.61
N ARG A 62 -12.21 -34.36 -35.69
CA ARG A 62 -12.98 -34.88 -34.55
C ARG A 62 -12.12 -35.54 -33.46
N GLN A 63 -10.85 -35.84 -33.76
CA GLN A 63 -9.94 -36.52 -32.85
C GLN A 63 -8.69 -35.70 -32.50
N PHE A 64 -8.26 -34.83 -33.41
CA PHE A 64 -7.07 -34.00 -33.31
C PHE A 64 -7.41 -32.63 -33.91
N ARG A 65 -7.19 -31.53 -33.19
CA ARG A 65 -7.54 -30.19 -33.69
C ARG A 65 -6.54 -29.73 -34.76
N THR A 66 -5.29 -30.16 -34.64
CA THR A 66 -4.20 -29.81 -35.56
C THR A 66 -3.36 -31.03 -35.95
N VAL A 67 -2.54 -30.92 -37.00
CA VAL A 67 -1.54 -31.95 -37.35
C VAL A 67 -0.48 -32.06 -36.25
N ASN A 68 -0.20 -30.98 -35.51
CA ASN A 68 0.71 -31.02 -34.37
C ASN A 68 0.15 -31.89 -33.23
N ASP A 69 -1.16 -31.93 -33.02
CA ASP A 69 -1.77 -32.85 -32.04
C ASP A 69 -1.60 -34.32 -32.45
N VAL A 70 -1.58 -34.60 -33.76
CA VAL A 70 -1.30 -35.94 -34.30
C VAL A 70 0.15 -36.31 -34.02
N VAL A 71 1.08 -35.37 -34.24
CA VAL A 71 2.53 -35.52 -33.95
C VAL A 71 2.75 -35.78 -32.46
N ALA A 72 2.15 -34.98 -31.59
CA ALA A 72 2.25 -35.15 -30.14
C ALA A 72 1.69 -36.51 -29.67
N ALA A 73 0.57 -36.95 -30.25
CA ALA A 73 -0.02 -38.25 -29.95
C ALA A 73 0.83 -39.42 -30.47
N LEU A 74 1.54 -39.27 -31.59
CA LEU A 74 2.50 -40.25 -32.11
C LEU A 74 3.72 -40.36 -31.19
N VAL A 75 4.28 -39.23 -30.74
CA VAL A 75 5.39 -39.19 -29.77
C VAL A 75 5.00 -39.91 -28.49
N LYS A 76 3.85 -39.54 -27.90
CA LYS A 76 3.34 -40.20 -26.70
C LYS A 76 3.14 -41.70 -26.89
N GLN A 77 2.56 -42.12 -28.01
CA GLN A 77 2.37 -43.55 -28.30
C GLN A 77 3.71 -44.28 -28.33
N ARG A 78 4.74 -43.71 -28.95
CA ARG A 78 6.09 -44.31 -29.00
C ARG A 78 6.75 -44.34 -27.63
N ASP A 79 6.66 -43.28 -26.85
CA ASP A 79 7.18 -43.24 -25.48
C ASP A 79 6.49 -44.30 -24.58
N ASP A 80 5.16 -44.45 -24.68
CA ASP A 80 4.37 -45.43 -23.90
C ASP A 80 4.78 -46.89 -24.18
N VAL A 81 5.29 -47.19 -25.39
CA VAL A 81 5.80 -48.53 -25.75
C VAL A 81 7.33 -48.62 -25.75
N GLY A 82 8.04 -47.59 -25.29
CA GLY A 82 9.51 -47.55 -25.25
C GLY A 82 10.19 -47.56 -26.63
N ALA A 83 9.47 -47.16 -27.68
CA ALA A 83 10.00 -47.06 -29.04
C ALA A 83 10.83 -45.78 -29.24
N GLN A 84 11.81 -45.84 -30.15
CA GLN A 84 12.68 -44.69 -30.44
C GLN A 84 11.88 -43.55 -31.09
N VAL A 85 11.88 -42.38 -30.46
CA VAL A 85 11.31 -41.15 -31.03
C VAL A 85 12.42 -40.38 -31.74
N SER A 86 12.16 -39.95 -32.98
CA SER A 86 13.14 -39.17 -33.74
C SER A 86 13.36 -37.79 -33.09
N PRO A 87 14.59 -37.26 -33.08
CA PRO A 87 14.88 -35.94 -32.49
C PRO A 87 14.03 -34.82 -33.09
N ARG A 88 13.64 -34.94 -34.36
CA ARG A 88 12.79 -33.97 -35.08
C ARG A 88 11.37 -33.93 -34.51
N LEU A 89 10.73 -35.08 -34.29
CA LEU A 89 9.38 -35.16 -33.70
C LEU A 89 9.35 -34.65 -32.26
N ARG A 90 10.39 -34.95 -31.48
CA ARG A 90 10.56 -34.38 -30.12
C ARG A 90 10.69 -32.87 -30.17
N ALA A 91 11.64 -32.35 -30.96
CA ALA A 91 11.86 -30.92 -31.08
C ALA A 91 10.62 -30.17 -31.58
N GLN A 92 9.81 -30.79 -32.45
CA GLN A 92 8.56 -30.20 -32.92
C GLN A 92 7.49 -30.16 -31.82
N THR A 93 7.33 -31.26 -31.07
CA THR A 93 6.37 -31.33 -29.97
C THR A 93 6.74 -30.36 -28.86
N GLU A 94 8.03 -30.30 -28.50
CA GLU A 94 8.59 -29.34 -27.55
C GLU A 94 8.36 -27.89 -28.01
N ARG A 95 8.61 -27.56 -29.29
CA ARG A 95 8.33 -26.21 -29.83
C ARG A 95 6.86 -25.85 -29.75
N GLN A 96 5.96 -26.79 -30.03
CA GLN A 96 4.52 -26.56 -29.93
C GLN A 96 4.10 -26.32 -28.48
N THR A 97 4.55 -27.16 -27.55
CA THR A 97 4.29 -26.98 -26.11
C THR A 97 4.81 -25.63 -25.62
N VAL A 98 6.00 -25.20 -26.07
CA VAL A 98 6.54 -23.87 -25.74
C VAL A 98 5.68 -22.74 -26.30
N ASN A 99 5.18 -22.87 -27.54
CA ASN A 99 4.30 -21.86 -28.15
C ASN A 99 2.94 -21.80 -27.45
N ASP A 100 2.33 -22.94 -27.15
CA ASP A 100 1.04 -23.04 -26.46
C ASP A 100 1.15 -22.46 -25.05
N ASN A 101 2.22 -22.78 -24.31
CA ASN A 101 2.50 -22.18 -23.00
C ASN A 101 2.70 -20.67 -23.10
N ARG A 102 3.42 -20.19 -24.13
CA ARG A 102 3.63 -18.75 -24.33
C ARG A 102 2.33 -18.01 -24.63
N GLU A 103 1.45 -18.57 -25.45
CA GLU A 103 0.12 -18.02 -25.73
C GLU A 103 -0.74 -18.00 -24.47
N PHE A 104 -0.77 -19.11 -23.73
CA PHE A 104 -1.46 -19.22 -22.44
C PHE A 104 -0.98 -18.15 -21.44
N VAL A 105 0.33 -18.00 -21.25
CA VAL A 105 0.90 -16.99 -20.35
C VAL A 105 0.51 -15.58 -20.79
N GLN A 106 0.56 -15.28 -22.09
CA GLN A 106 0.15 -13.97 -22.60
C GLN A 106 -1.33 -13.68 -22.35
N ASP A 107 -2.19 -14.67 -22.56
CA ASP A 107 -3.63 -14.52 -22.32
C ASP A 107 -3.95 -14.37 -20.84
N GLN A 108 -3.29 -15.13 -19.97
CA GLN A 108 -3.43 -14.97 -18.52
C GLN A 108 -2.99 -13.58 -18.06
N LEU A 109 -1.86 -13.06 -18.57
CA LEU A 109 -1.41 -11.71 -18.26
C LEU A 109 -2.36 -10.62 -18.79
N ARG A 110 -3.02 -10.85 -19.94
CA ARG A 110 -4.08 -9.95 -20.44
C ARG A 110 -5.30 -9.96 -19.52
N LEU A 111 -5.73 -11.14 -19.10
CA LEU A 111 -6.86 -11.30 -18.17
C LEU A 111 -6.58 -10.58 -16.84
N LEU A 112 -5.38 -10.74 -16.27
CA LEU A 112 -4.99 -10.03 -15.05
C LEU A 112 -5.09 -8.51 -15.18
N ARG A 113 -4.68 -7.95 -16.33
CA ARG A 113 -4.82 -6.51 -16.59
C ARG A 113 -6.28 -6.08 -16.69
N ALA A 114 -7.12 -6.87 -17.34
CA ALA A 114 -8.55 -6.59 -17.48
C ALA A 114 -9.29 -6.64 -16.13
N LEU A 115 -8.82 -7.45 -15.16
CA LEU A 115 -9.38 -7.48 -13.81
C LEU A 115 -9.20 -6.16 -13.05
N GLY A 116 -8.28 -5.29 -13.48
CA GLY A 116 -8.12 -3.94 -12.91
C GLY A 116 -9.34 -3.04 -13.14
N GLU A 117 -10.23 -3.38 -14.07
CA GLU A 117 -11.47 -2.64 -14.35
C GLU A 117 -12.68 -3.17 -13.54
N SER A 118 -12.52 -4.31 -12.85
CA SER A 118 -13.56 -4.92 -12.03
C SER A 118 -13.56 -4.36 -10.60
N SER A 119 -14.62 -4.65 -9.82
CA SER A 119 -14.59 -4.39 -8.38
C SER A 119 -13.43 -5.16 -7.73
N VAL A 120 -12.84 -4.61 -6.66
CA VAL A 120 -11.71 -5.24 -5.96
C VAL A 120 -12.07 -6.64 -5.46
N GLU A 121 -13.29 -6.81 -4.94
CA GLU A 121 -13.80 -8.10 -4.45
C GLU A 121 -13.92 -9.15 -5.56
N ASP A 122 -14.50 -8.77 -6.70
CA ASP A 122 -14.61 -9.66 -7.86
C ASP A 122 -13.24 -10.03 -8.42
N ALA A 123 -12.33 -9.05 -8.49
CA ALA A 123 -10.97 -9.24 -8.97
C ALA A 123 -10.22 -10.26 -8.09
N VAL A 124 -10.31 -10.12 -6.76
CA VAL A 124 -9.73 -11.08 -5.80
C VAL A 124 -10.30 -12.49 -6.02
N GLY A 125 -11.62 -12.63 -6.13
CA GLY A 125 -12.26 -13.93 -6.36
C GLY A 125 -11.79 -14.62 -7.64
N ARG A 126 -11.71 -13.86 -8.75
CA ARG A 126 -11.24 -14.38 -10.04
C ARG A 126 -9.75 -14.70 -10.03
N MET A 127 -8.91 -13.86 -9.41
CA MET A 127 -7.47 -14.11 -9.32
C MET A 127 -7.16 -15.38 -8.51
N ARG A 128 -7.89 -15.66 -7.42
CA ARG A 128 -7.76 -16.92 -6.68
C ARG A 128 -8.03 -18.13 -7.57
N GLN A 129 -9.10 -18.08 -8.37
CA GLN A 129 -9.45 -19.16 -9.30
C GLN A 129 -8.38 -19.34 -10.39
N MET A 130 -7.93 -18.23 -11.00
CA MET A 130 -6.88 -18.26 -12.02
C MET A 130 -5.57 -18.85 -11.47
N TYR A 131 -5.17 -18.45 -10.27
CA TYR A 131 -3.98 -18.97 -9.61
C TYR A 131 -4.11 -20.47 -9.33
N ALA A 132 -5.21 -20.90 -8.70
CA ALA A 132 -5.44 -22.31 -8.39
C ALA A 132 -5.49 -23.19 -9.66
N GLU A 133 -6.07 -22.67 -10.74
CA GLU A 133 -6.06 -23.37 -12.03
C GLU A 133 -4.64 -23.47 -12.61
N THR A 134 -3.89 -22.37 -12.60
CA THR A 134 -2.52 -22.32 -13.14
C THR A 134 -1.57 -23.24 -12.37
N VAL A 135 -1.64 -23.27 -11.03
CA VAL A 135 -0.87 -24.22 -10.21
C VAL A 135 -1.17 -25.67 -10.61
N ARG A 136 -2.44 -25.98 -10.93
CA ARG A 136 -2.86 -27.33 -11.30
C ARG A 136 -2.44 -27.72 -12.73
N THR A 137 -2.45 -26.79 -13.67
CA THR A 137 -2.25 -27.08 -15.10
C THR A 137 -0.84 -26.74 -15.61
N HIS A 138 -0.20 -25.73 -15.04
CA HIS A 138 1.10 -25.20 -15.44
C HIS A 138 1.99 -24.85 -14.21
N PRO A 139 2.32 -25.82 -13.33
CA PRO A 139 3.06 -25.56 -12.09
C PRO A 139 4.48 -25.02 -12.30
N ASP A 140 5.07 -25.29 -13.46
CA ASP A 140 6.43 -24.88 -13.81
C ASP A 140 6.50 -23.43 -14.35
N GLU A 141 5.37 -22.80 -14.63
CA GLU A 141 5.29 -21.41 -15.12
C GLU A 141 5.45 -20.40 -13.97
N HIS A 142 6.59 -20.49 -13.26
CA HIS A 142 6.88 -19.71 -12.06
C HIS A 142 6.75 -18.20 -12.24
N HIS A 143 7.10 -17.66 -13.42
CA HIS A 143 6.91 -16.25 -13.72
C HIS A 143 5.42 -15.84 -13.70
N LEU A 144 4.56 -16.64 -14.31
CA LEU A 144 3.12 -16.38 -14.34
C LEU A 144 2.50 -16.51 -12.95
N LEU A 145 2.86 -17.57 -12.22
CA LEU A 145 2.40 -17.79 -10.84
C LEU A 145 2.80 -16.62 -9.93
N ALA A 146 4.04 -16.15 -10.01
CA ALA A 146 4.50 -14.98 -9.28
C ALA A 146 3.73 -13.71 -9.66
N ALA A 147 3.42 -13.52 -10.95
CA ALA A 147 2.65 -12.36 -11.41
C ALA A 147 1.21 -12.39 -10.86
N GLN A 148 0.55 -13.56 -10.90
CA GLN A 148 -0.77 -13.76 -10.29
C GLN A 148 -0.75 -13.47 -8.79
N CYS A 149 0.22 -14.01 -8.05
CA CYS A 149 0.42 -13.70 -6.62
C CYS A 149 0.63 -12.21 -6.36
N CYS A 150 1.39 -11.52 -7.21
CA CYS A 150 1.66 -10.09 -7.05
C CYS A 150 0.39 -9.26 -7.22
N HIS A 151 -0.44 -9.57 -8.22
CA HIS A 151 -1.71 -8.90 -8.44
C HIS A 151 -2.72 -9.23 -7.32
N LEU A 152 -2.83 -10.50 -6.92
CA LEU A 152 -3.73 -10.94 -5.86
C LEU A 152 -3.39 -10.29 -4.51
N SER A 153 -2.11 -10.36 -4.10
CA SER A 153 -1.65 -9.73 -2.84
C SER A 153 -1.87 -8.22 -2.84
N TYR A 154 -1.65 -7.54 -3.97
CA TYR A 154 -1.94 -6.12 -4.09
C TYR A 154 -3.45 -5.83 -3.93
N SER A 155 -4.31 -6.58 -4.62
CA SER A 155 -5.76 -6.37 -4.52
C SER A 155 -6.32 -6.71 -3.14
N LEU A 156 -5.78 -7.72 -2.45
CA LEU A 156 -6.11 -8.00 -1.04
C LEU A 156 -5.75 -6.81 -0.13
N LEU A 157 -4.64 -6.11 -0.41
CA LEU A 157 -4.28 -4.86 0.27
C LEU A 157 -5.14 -3.65 -0.16
N MET A 158 -6.00 -3.76 -1.16
CA MET A 158 -6.94 -2.68 -1.49
C MET A 158 -8.31 -2.87 -0.81
N LEU A 159 -8.57 -4.03 -0.23
CA LEU A 159 -9.76 -4.28 0.58
C LEU A 159 -9.68 -3.52 1.92
N PRO A 160 -10.83 -3.25 2.57
CA PRO A 160 -10.86 -2.74 3.93
C PRO A 160 -9.96 -3.59 4.85
N PRO A 161 -9.14 -2.97 5.70
CA PRO A 161 -8.15 -3.68 6.50
C PRO A 161 -8.84 -4.65 7.46
N SER A 162 -8.63 -5.94 7.25
CA SER A 162 -9.05 -7.03 8.12
C SER A 162 -7.89 -7.99 8.35
N ALA A 163 -7.84 -8.61 9.53
CA ALA A 163 -6.76 -9.55 9.86
C ALA A 163 -6.68 -10.71 8.84
N ALA A 164 -7.82 -11.20 8.35
CA ALA A 164 -7.89 -12.26 7.36
C ALA A 164 -7.32 -11.84 6.00
N ALA A 165 -7.78 -10.71 5.44
CA ALA A 165 -7.31 -10.24 4.14
C ALA A 165 -5.82 -9.87 4.16
N VAL A 166 -5.35 -9.29 5.27
CA VAL A 166 -3.94 -8.93 5.44
C VAL A 166 -3.06 -10.17 5.58
N SER A 167 -3.49 -11.17 6.36
CA SER A 167 -2.77 -12.43 6.49
C SER A 167 -2.65 -13.15 5.15
N GLU A 168 -3.76 -13.23 4.39
CA GLU A 168 -3.75 -13.82 3.06
C GLU A 168 -2.86 -13.03 2.08
N ALA A 169 -2.90 -11.69 2.12
CA ALA A 169 -2.05 -10.87 1.27
C ALA A 169 -0.57 -11.14 1.51
N GLN A 170 -0.17 -11.32 2.78
CA GLN A 170 1.19 -11.67 3.14
C GLN A 170 1.57 -13.05 2.61
N GLU A 171 0.76 -14.09 2.89
CA GLU A 171 1.01 -15.47 2.47
C GLU A 171 1.15 -15.56 0.94
N VAL A 172 0.19 -14.98 0.21
CA VAL A 172 0.21 -14.96 -1.26
C VAL A 172 1.46 -14.25 -1.81
N ALA A 173 1.88 -13.14 -1.19
CA ALA A 173 3.08 -12.42 -1.63
C ALA A 173 4.37 -13.20 -1.33
N GLU A 174 4.42 -13.91 -0.21
CA GLU A 174 5.54 -14.79 0.15
C GLU A 174 5.64 -15.98 -0.80
N THR A 175 4.51 -16.66 -1.11
CA THR A 175 4.45 -17.71 -2.14
C THR A 175 4.88 -17.20 -3.51
N GLY A 176 4.43 -16.01 -3.91
CA GLY A 176 4.89 -15.40 -5.15
C GLY A 176 6.39 -15.14 -5.18
N THR A 177 6.99 -14.81 -4.03
CA THR A 177 8.44 -14.61 -3.90
C THR A 177 9.19 -15.93 -4.07
N GLU A 178 8.68 -17.03 -3.51
CA GLU A 178 9.23 -18.38 -3.71
C GLU A 178 9.23 -18.77 -5.19
N HIS A 179 8.15 -18.46 -5.92
CA HIS A 179 8.12 -18.65 -7.37
C HIS A 179 9.19 -17.85 -8.10
N ILE A 180 9.44 -16.58 -7.72
CA ILE A 180 10.53 -15.78 -8.30
C ILE A 180 11.91 -16.35 -8.00
N GLU A 181 12.10 -16.94 -6.81
CA GLU A 181 13.37 -17.57 -6.44
C GLU A 181 13.61 -18.89 -7.20
N ALA A 182 12.54 -19.63 -7.52
CA ALA A 182 12.58 -20.82 -8.38
C ALA A 182 12.74 -20.48 -9.88
N ASP A 183 12.29 -19.29 -10.29
CA ASP A 183 12.36 -18.83 -11.67
C ASP A 183 13.80 -18.47 -12.10
N LYS A 184 14.19 -18.93 -13.30
CA LYS A 184 15.49 -18.63 -13.91
C LYS A 184 15.50 -17.29 -14.65
N GLY A 185 14.33 -16.70 -14.91
CA GLY A 185 14.08 -15.52 -15.76
C GLY A 185 14.56 -14.17 -15.22
N ARG A 186 15.19 -14.11 -14.04
CA ARG A 186 15.73 -12.86 -13.45
C ARG A 186 14.69 -11.73 -13.36
N HIS A 187 13.43 -12.07 -13.06
CA HIS A 187 12.33 -11.11 -12.94
C HIS A 187 12.37 -10.32 -11.61
N TYR A 188 13.48 -9.64 -11.33
CA TYR A 188 13.74 -8.97 -10.05
C TYR A 188 12.77 -7.82 -9.73
N ALA A 189 12.20 -7.15 -10.75
CA ALA A 189 11.19 -6.10 -10.54
C ALA A 189 9.91 -6.67 -9.90
N LEU A 190 9.49 -7.85 -10.35
CA LEU A 190 8.35 -8.57 -9.79
C LEU A 190 8.64 -9.06 -8.37
N GLY A 191 9.83 -9.64 -8.14
CA GLY A 191 10.29 -10.01 -6.80
C GLY A 191 10.33 -8.84 -5.82
N GLY A 192 10.79 -7.67 -6.26
CA GLY A 192 10.78 -6.45 -5.46
C GLY A 192 9.37 -5.95 -5.13
N GLN A 193 8.39 -6.13 -6.03
CA GLN A 193 6.99 -5.78 -5.76
C GLN A 193 6.34 -6.75 -4.77
N LEU A 194 6.57 -8.06 -4.92
CA LEU A 194 6.07 -9.08 -4.01
C LEU A 194 6.61 -8.87 -2.59
N ALA A 195 7.92 -8.64 -2.44
CA ALA A 195 8.54 -8.31 -1.17
C ALA A 195 7.95 -7.04 -0.53
N ARG A 196 7.62 -6.02 -1.34
CA ARG A 196 6.92 -4.81 -0.88
C ARG A 196 5.50 -5.11 -0.39
N ASN A 197 4.74 -5.91 -1.14
CA ASN A 197 3.38 -6.29 -0.76
C ASN A 197 3.39 -7.08 0.55
N ALA A 198 4.29 -8.06 0.71
CA ALA A 198 4.44 -8.84 1.93
C ALA A 198 4.82 -7.95 3.14
N ALA A 199 5.75 -7.01 2.96
CA ALA A 199 6.12 -6.05 4.01
C ALA A 199 4.97 -5.10 4.36
N ALA A 200 4.19 -4.64 3.37
CA ALA A 200 3.03 -3.78 3.60
C ALA A 200 1.91 -4.53 4.34
N ALA A 201 1.68 -5.80 4.00
CA ALA A 201 0.75 -6.67 4.72
C ALA A 201 1.19 -6.85 6.18
N ALA A 202 2.45 -7.20 6.43
CA ALA A 202 2.98 -7.33 7.78
C ALA A 202 2.88 -6.01 8.57
N GLN A 203 3.13 -4.86 7.94
CA GLN A 203 2.97 -3.55 8.58
C GLN A 203 1.50 -3.28 8.97
N ARG A 204 0.53 -3.61 8.11
CA ARG A 204 -0.90 -3.48 8.44
C ARG A 204 -1.34 -4.44 9.53
N ALA A 205 -0.78 -5.66 9.57
CA ALA A 205 -1.03 -6.61 10.64
C ALA A 205 -0.53 -6.07 11.99
N ALA A 206 0.62 -5.38 12.01
CA ALA A 206 1.10 -4.69 13.20
C ALA A 206 0.15 -3.55 13.63
N GLN A 207 -0.35 -2.75 12.68
CA GLN A 207 -1.33 -1.69 12.98
C GLN A 207 -2.64 -2.24 13.55
N ILE A 208 -3.18 -3.32 12.97
CA ILE A 208 -4.39 -3.99 13.48
C ILE A 208 -4.17 -4.47 14.92
N ALA A 209 -2.98 -5.04 15.22
CA ALA A 209 -2.64 -5.45 16.58
C ALA A 209 -2.51 -4.28 17.57
N CYS A 210 -2.18 -3.07 17.10
CA CYS A 210 -2.19 -1.87 17.93
C CYS A 210 -3.61 -1.34 18.17
N SER A 211 -4.51 -1.41 17.18
CA SER A 211 -5.89 -0.92 17.34
C SER A 211 -6.68 -1.67 18.41
N THR A 212 -6.31 -2.89 18.75
CA THR A 212 -6.96 -3.65 19.83
C THR A 212 -6.63 -3.15 21.25
N VAL A 213 -5.66 -2.23 21.38
CA VAL A 213 -5.27 -1.60 22.65
C VAL A 213 -6.04 -0.29 22.90
N GLU A 214 -6.75 0.24 21.88
CA GLU A 214 -7.40 1.55 21.94
C GLU A 214 -8.53 1.64 22.97
N ASP A 215 -9.16 0.51 23.32
CA ASP A 215 -10.34 0.49 24.18
C ASP A 215 -10.01 0.49 25.69
N ASP A 216 -8.79 0.12 26.08
CA ASP A 216 -8.39 0.10 27.49
C ASP A 216 -6.88 0.35 27.67
N LEU A 217 -6.51 1.65 27.65
CA LEU A 217 -5.12 2.13 27.66
C LEU A 217 -4.33 1.73 28.93
N HIS A 218 -5.00 1.22 29.96
CA HIS A 218 -4.43 0.80 31.25
C HIS A 218 -4.31 -0.72 31.40
N ASP A 219 -4.78 -1.53 30.43
CA ASP A 219 -4.62 -2.99 30.48
C ASP A 219 -3.19 -3.39 30.03
N GLU A 220 -2.31 -3.59 31.02
CA GLU A 220 -0.94 -4.06 30.81
C GLU A 220 -0.89 -5.40 30.05
N VAL A 221 -1.86 -6.30 30.25
CA VAL A 221 -1.91 -7.60 29.57
C VAL A 221 -2.26 -7.42 28.09
N ALA A 222 -3.21 -6.53 27.78
CA ALA A 222 -3.53 -6.17 26.39
C ALA A 222 -2.32 -5.54 25.68
N ILE A 223 -1.61 -4.63 26.36
CA ILE A 223 -0.39 -3.99 25.83
C ILE A 223 0.69 -5.05 25.54
N LEU A 224 0.95 -5.98 26.46
CA LEU A 224 1.94 -7.04 26.26
C LEU A 224 1.57 -7.99 25.10
N ARG A 225 0.29 -8.34 24.96
CA ARG A 225 -0.20 -9.14 23.83
C ARG A 225 -0.02 -8.42 22.49
N ALA A 226 -0.35 -7.12 22.46
CA ALA A 226 -0.16 -6.29 21.28
C ALA A 226 1.32 -6.17 20.92
N LYS A 227 2.21 -5.94 21.91
CA LYS A 227 3.66 -5.93 21.70
C LYS A 227 4.15 -7.23 21.07
N LEU A 228 3.75 -8.39 21.59
CA LEU A 228 4.14 -9.69 21.03
C LEU A 228 3.70 -9.83 19.55
N ALA A 229 2.47 -9.47 19.23
CA ALA A 229 1.95 -9.51 17.87
C ALA A 229 2.68 -8.52 16.94
N VAL A 230 2.93 -7.31 17.40
CA VAL A 230 3.66 -6.27 16.67
C VAL A 230 5.10 -6.70 16.39
N THR A 231 5.82 -7.24 17.38
CA THR A 231 7.19 -7.73 17.21
C THR A 231 7.29 -8.85 16.18
N ARG A 232 6.33 -9.80 16.19
CA ARG A 232 6.24 -10.85 15.14
C ARG A 232 6.07 -10.23 13.76
N ASN A 233 5.15 -9.27 13.60
CA ASN A 233 4.88 -8.62 12.32
C ASN A 233 6.05 -7.75 11.86
N LEU A 234 6.74 -7.05 12.76
CA LEU A 234 7.96 -6.28 12.44
C LEU A 234 9.12 -7.18 12.02
N THR A 235 9.23 -8.38 12.58
CA THR A 235 10.20 -9.39 12.12
C THR A 235 9.93 -9.80 10.67
N ALA A 236 8.65 -9.96 10.30
CA ALA A 236 8.25 -10.21 8.91
C ALA A 236 8.52 -9.00 8.00
N VAL A 237 8.30 -7.77 8.47
CA VAL A 237 8.70 -6.54 7.75
C VAL A 237 10.20 -6.55 7.48
N ALA A 238 11.03 -6.79 8.49
CA ALA A 238 12.49 -6.84 8.33
C ALA A 238 12.91 -7.92 7.30
N THR A 239 12.33 -9.11 7.39
CA THR A 239 12.62 -10.22 6.48
C THR A 239 12.28 -9.86 5.02
N ASN A 240 11.08 -9.33 4.79
CA ASN A 240 10.62 -8.99 3.45
C ASN A 240 11.32 -7.74 2.88
N LYS A 241 11.69 -6.77 3.72
CA LYS A 241 12.51 -5.63 3.30
C LYS A 241 13.95 -6.02 2.96
N ALA A 242 14.51 -7.03 3.62
CA ALA A 242 15.80 -7.61 3.21
C ALA A 242 15.72 -8.27 1.82
N LYS A 243 14.63 -8.97 1.51
CA LYS A 243 14.37 -9.52 0.17
C LYS A 243 14.21 -8.40 -0.87
N GLU A 244 13.40 -7.38 -0.57
CA GLU A 244 13.22 -6.20 -1.44
C GLU A 244 14.59 -5.57 -1.78
N ARG A 245 15.42 -5.28 -0.77
CA ARG A 245 16.75 -4.72 -0.96
C ARG A 245 17.60 -5.55 -1.93
N ARG A 246 17.62 -6.88 -1.77
CA ARG A 246 18.36 -7.78 -2.67
C ARG A 246 17.88 -7.65 -4.11
N PHE A 247 16.57 -7.55 -4.34
CA PHE A 247 16.02 -7.33 -5.69
C PHE A 247 16.38 -5.94 -6.24
N GLN A 248 16.30 -4.89 -5.43
CA GLN A 248 16.63 -3.52 -5.86
C GLN A 248 18.10 -3.35 -6.25
N ILE A 249 19.02 -4.02 -5.52
CA ILE A 249 20.44 -4.06 -5.89
C ILE A 249 20.62 -4.71 -7.27
N LYS A 250 19.95 -5.84 -7.52
CA LYS A 250 20.02 -6.52 -8.82
C LYS A 250 19.40 -5.71 -9.97
N LEU A 251 18.48 -4.79 -9.67
CA LEU A 251 17.89 -3.85 -10.63
C LEU A 251 18.70 -2.56 -10.82
N ASN A 252 19.84 -2.42 -10.13
CA ASN A 252 20.62 -1.18 -10.08
C ASN A 252 19.77 0.04 -9.65
N GLN A 253 18.93 -0.13 -8.63
CA GLN A 253 18.10 0.92 -8.05
C GLN A 253 18.62 1.29 -6.63
N PRO A 254 19.73 2.03 -6.52
CA PRO A 254 20.42 2.27 -5.24
C PRO A 254 19.53 2.97 -4.21
N LEU A 255 18.78 3.99 -4.63
CA LEU A 255 17.85 4.70 -3.74
C LEU A 255 16.77 3.76 -3.16
N ASN A 256 16.17 2.91 -3.99
CA ASN A 256 15.14 1.98 -3.51
C ASN A 256 15.76 0.88 -2.61
N ALA A 257 17.00 0.48 -2.88
CA ALA A 257 17.74 -0.43 -2.01
C ALA A 257 18.04 0.19 -0.63
N ALA A 258 18.44 1.47 -0.59
CA ALA A 258 18.68 2.22 0.64
C ALA A 258 17.38 2.41 1.45
N VAL A 259 16.26 2.74 0.80
CA VAL A 259 14.95 2.84 1.45
C VAL A 259 14.48 1.49 2.01
N ALA A 260 14.69 0.40 1.27
CA ALA A 260 14.39 -0.94 1.77
C ALA A 260 15.27 -1.31 2.98
N GLU A 261 16.56 -0.97 2.94
CA GLU A 261 17.49 -1.17 4.06
C GLU A 261 17.10 -0.37 5.29
N PHE A 262 16.68 0.89 5.13
CA PHE A 262 16.16 1.72 6.21
C PHE A 262 14.97 1.05 6.91
N HIS A 263 13.95 0.63 6.14
CA HIS A 263 12.78 -0.01 6.73
C HIS A 263 13.12 -1.35 7.39
N ARG A 264 14.09 -2.10 6.85
CA ARG A 264 14.62 -3.32 7.47
C ARG A 264 15.30 -3.02 8.80
N ALA A 265 16.28 -2.12 8.80
CA ALA A 265 17.08 -1.78 9.98
C ALA A 265 16.21 -1.19 11.09
N ARG A 266 15.29 -0.29 10.74
CA ARG A 266 14.31 0.25 11.69
C ARG A 266 13.41 -0.83 12.26
N ALA A 267 12.85 -1.73 11.44
CA ALA A 267 12.03 -2.82 11.96
C ALA A 267 12.81 -3.73 12.92
N SER A 268 14.09 -4.01 12.63
CA SER A 268 14.97 -4.74 13.55
C SER A 268 15.23 -3.98 14.85
N ALA A 269 15.46 -2.67 14.80
CA ALA A 269 15.64 -1.83 15.98
C ALA A 269 14.39 -1.86 16.88
N LEU A 270 13.20 -1.73 16.29
CA LEU A 270 11.92 -1.80 17.00
C LEU A 270 11.67 -3.16 17.64
N VAL A 271 12.05 -4.26 16.97
CA VAL A 271 11.95 -5.63 17.52
C VAL A 271 12.84 -5.82 18.74
N ASN A 272 14.02 -5.19 18.74
CA ASN A 272 14.99 -5.28 19.82
C ASN A 272 14.85 -4.18 20.88
N GLU A 273 13.84 -3.31 20.75
CA GLU A 273 13.64 -2.11 21.59
C GLU A 273 14.91 -1.22 21.68
N ASP A 274 15.68 -1.15 20.60
CA ASP A 274 16.95 -0.40 20.52
C ASP A 274 16.74 1.00 19.91
N ALA A 275 16.61 2.00 20.79
CA ALA A 275 16.39 3.40 20.41
C ALA A 275 17.57 3.99 19.61
N ALA A 276 18.81 3.63 19.96
CA ALA A 276 20.00 4.09 19.26
C ALA A 276 20.06 3.52 17.84
N ALA A 277 19.73 2.24 17.67
CA ALA A 277 19.61 1.63 16.34
C ALA A 277 18.46 2.23 15.51
N GLU A 278 17.33 2.60 16.12
CA GLU A 278 16.25 3.30 15.41
C GLU A 278 16.76 4.66 14.87
N ALA A 279 17.39 5.46 15.71
CA ALA A 279 17.96 6.76 15.32
C ALA A 279 19.05 6.61 14.25
N ASN A 280 19.98 5.67 14.41
CA ASN A 280 21.05 5.41 13.45
C ASN A 280 20.51 4.96 12.08
N SER A 281 19.40 4.22 12.03
CA SER A 281 18.78 3.83 10.76
C SER A 281 18.30 5.04 9.95
N ILE A 282 17.78 6.07 10.65
CA ILE A 282 17.31 7.32 10.03
C ILE A 282 18.51 8.12 9.51
N VAL A 283 19.55 8.29 10.32
CA VAL A 283 20.77 9.01 9.94
C VAL A 283 21.43 8.35 8.72
N THR A 284 21.51 7.01 8.72
CA THR A 284 22.06 6.24 7.59
C THR A 284 21.30 6.53 6.30
N LEU A 285 19.96 6.51 6.31
CA LEU A 285 19.19 6.84 5.11
C LEU A 285 19.35 8.31 4.71
N ALA A 286 19.38 9.23 5.67
CA ALA A 286 19.54 10.66 5.39
C ALA A 286 20.88 10.95 4.70
N LEU A 287 21.97 10.31 5.13
CA LEU A 287 23.29 10.39 4.48
C LEU A 287 23.27 9.79 3.06
N GLU A 288 22.60 8.65 2.86
CA GLU A 288 22.43 8.04 1.53
C GLU A 288 21.63 8.96 0.59
N LEU A 289 20.59 9.63 1.08
CA LEU A 289 19.82 10.60 0.30
C LEU A 289 20.63 11.85 -0.03
N GLU A 290 21.42 12.36 0.91
CA GLU A 290 22.35 13.46 0.67
C GLU A 290 23.34 13.08 -0.43
N GLN A 291 23.97 11.91 -0.34
CA GLN A 291 24.91 11.44 -1.34
C GLN A 291 24.23 11.27 -2.71
N TYR A 292 23.05 10.65 -2.74
CA TYR A 292 22.27 10.50 -3.97
C TYR A 292 21.91 11.84 -4.63
N ALA A 293 21.59 12.87 -3.82
CA ALA A 293 21.34 14.22 -4.31
C ALA A 293 22.62 14.90 -4.84
N ARG A 294 23.75 14.74 -4.15
CA ARG A 294 25.07 15.22 -4.60
C ARG A 294 25.49 14.60 -5.93
N ASP A 295 25.13 13.34 -6.16
CA ASP A 295 25.37 12.63 -7.42
C ASP A 295 24.39 13.04 -8.54
N GLY A 296 23.55 14.05 -8.32
CA GLY A 296 22.61 14.60 -9.31
C GLY A 296 21.25 13.89 -9.34
N GLY A 297 20.98 12.99 -8.40
CA GLY A 297 19.71 12.28 -8.28
C GLY A 297 18.59 13.17 -7.72
N THR A 298 17.36 13.00 -8.24
CA THR A 298 16.19 13.69 -7.68
C THR A 298 15.60 12.90 -6.51
N LEU A 299 15.42 13.56 -5.36
CA LEU A 299 14.84 12.96 -4.16
C LEU A 299 13.30 13.00 -4.23
N PRO A 300 12.58 11.86 -4.27
CA PRO A 300 11.13 11.88 -4.44
C PRO A 300 10.40 12.23 -3.12
N PRO A 301 9.31 13.04 -3.15
CA PRO A 301 8.57 13.42 -1.93
C PRO A 301 8.03 12.23 -1.14
N ARG A 302 7.68 11.14 -1.82
CA ARG A 302 7.22 9.88 -1.19
C ARG A 302 8.26 9.22 -0.28
N VAL A 303 9.54 9.61 -0.38
CA VAL A 303 10.63 9.15 0.48
C VAL A 303 10.98 10.24 1.51
N LEU A 304 11.08 11.50 1.06
CA LEU A 304 11.43 12.62 1.92
C LEU A 304 10.41 12.87 3.04
N VAL A 305 9.12 12.96 2.71
CA VAL A 305 8.07 13.28 3.69
C VAL A 305 8.05 12.26 4.82
N PRO A 306 7.98 10.94 4.56
CA PRO A 306 7.97 9.96 5.64
C PRO A 306 9.29 9.88 6.41
N LEU A 307 10.43 10.21 5.80
CA LEU A 307 11.71 10.25 6.52
C LEU A 307 11.79 11.47 7.45
N LEU A 308 11.46 12.67 6.96
CA LEU A 308 11.46 13.91 7.75
C LEU A 308 10.50 13.81 8.94
N THR A 309 9.32 13.21 8.76
CA THR A 309 8.40 12.93 9.89
C THR A 309 9.02 12.01 10.92
N ARG A 310 9.73 10.97 10.49
CA ARG A 310 10.41 10.05 11.42
C ARG A 310 11.62 10.69 12.10
N MET A 311 12.35 11.56 11.40
CA MET A 311 13.43 12.36 11.99
C MET A 311 12.86 13.20 13.13
N CYS A 312 11.75 13.90 12.90
CA CYS A 312 11.08 14.66 13.97
C CYS A 312 10.63 13.75 15.11
N GLY A 313 10.04 12.60 14.81
CA GLY A 313 9.58 11.65 15.84
C GLY A 313 10.71 11.15 16.73
N VAL A 314 11.86 10.79 16.15
CA VAL A 314 13.05 10.34 16.89
C VAL A 314 13.69 11.48 17.69
N GLN A 315 13.77 12.69 17.11
CA GLN A 315 14.20 13.88 17.83
C GLN A 315 13.32 14.08 19.07
N VAL A 316 12.01 14.25 18.90
CA VAL A 316 11.11 14.54 20.03
C VAL A 316 11.06 13.41 21.06
N ALA A 317 11.20 12.14 20.64
CA ALA A 317 11.15 11.00 21.54
C ALA A 317 12.43 10.83 22.38
N TYR A 318 13.60 11.08 21.78
CA TYR A 318 14.89 10.68 22.36
C TYR A 318 15.85 11.84 22.64
N ASP A 319 15.50 13.09 22.34
CA ASP A 319 16.41 14.25 22.55
C ASP A 319 16.78 14.49 24.02
N GLN A 320 16.01 13.95 24.97
CA GLN A 320 16.34 13.99 26.40
C GLN A 320 16.92 12.67 26.95
N ASP A 321 17.03 11.63 26.13
CA ASP A 321 17.57 10.34 26.57
C ASP A 321 19.11 10.32 26.46
N PRO A 322 19.84 10.26 27.58
CA PRO A 322 21.30 10.24 27.57
C PRO A 322 21.88 8.93 27.00
N HIS A 323 21.08 7.87 26.87
CA HIS A 323 21.50 6.58 26.34
C HIS A 323 21.40 6.49 24.81
N VAL A 324 20.79 7.49 24.16
CA VAL A 324 20.64 7.57 22.71
C VAL A 324 21.67 8.56 22.17
N GLU A 325 22.88 8.09 21.91
CA GLU A 325 23.94 8.89 21.32
C GLU A 325 23.87 8.89 19.79
N TYR A 326 23.53 10.03 19.20
CA TYR A 326 23.78 10.36 17.80
C TYR A 326 24.24 11.82 17.69
N ASP A 327 24.97 12.15 16.63
CA ASP A 327 25.41 13.52 16.40
C ASP A 327 24.19 14.42 16.09
N ARG A 328 23.73 15.15 17.11
CA ARG A 328 22.59 16.07 16.99
C ARG A 328 22.83 17.19 16.00
N SER A 329 24.08 17.63 15.86
CA SER A 329 24.46 18.67 14.91
C SER A 329 24.37 18.16 13.47
N GLU A 330 24.84 16.94 13.24
CA GLU A 330 24.69 16.26 11.95
C GLU A 330 23.22 15.98 11.64
N PHE A 331 22.44 15.53 12.63
CA PHE A 331 21.02 15.26 12.47
C PHE A 331 20.25 16.52 12.04
N ARG A 332 20.51 17.65 12.71
CA ARG A 332 19.90 18.95 12.38
C ARG A 332 20.31 19.42 10.97
N ARG A 333 21.60 19.30 10.62
CA ARG A 333 22.11 19.62 9.28
C ARG A 333 21.42 18.79 8.19
N LEU A 334 21.32 17.47 8.39
CA LEU A 334 20.67 16.56 7.46
C LEU A 334 19.19 16.88 7.29
N ARG A 335 18.50 17.16 8.39
CA ARG A 335 17.10 17.57 8.41
C ARG A 335 16.87 18.82 7.56
N GLU A 336 17.67 19.87 7.77
CA GLU A 336 17.58 21.13 7.03
C GLU A 336 17.82 20.91 5.53
N LEU A 337 18.89 20.20 5.17
CA LEU A 337 19.22 19.88 3.78
C LEU A 337 18.11 19.12 3.06
N LEU A 338 17.52 18.11 3.72
CA LEU A 338 16.45 17.31 3.14
C LEU A 338 15.13 18.10 3.03
N LEU A 339 14.85 18.98 3.98
CA LEU A 339 13.69 19.89 3.94
C LEU A 339 13.83 20.90 2.80
N GLU A 340 14.99 21.54 2.66
CA GLU A 340 15.29 22.44 1.53
C GLU A 340 15.14 21.71 0.19
N SER A 341 15.64 20.47 0.12
CA SER A 341 15.51 19.61 -1.07
C SER A 341 14.05 19.27 -1.40
N LEU A 342 13.16 19.20 -0.41
CA LEU A 342 11.72 19.00 -0.63
C LEU A 342 11.07 20.29 -1.17
N VAL A 343 11.35 21.42 -0.53
CA VAL A 343 10.80 22.74 -0.89
C VAL A 343 11.22 23.16 -2.29
N ALA A 344 12.45 22.83 -2.71
CA ALA A 344 12.97 23.16 -4.03
C ALA A 344 12.21 22.50 -5.22
N GLN A 345 11.40 21.47 -4.98
CA GLN A 345 10.79 20.67 -6.05
C GLN A 345 9.63 21.35 -6.80
N ARG A 346 9.18 22.54 -6.38
CA ARG A 346 8.11 23.38 -7.00
C ARG A 346 6.84 22.63 -7.45
N LYS A 347 6.55 21.49 -6.81
CA LYS A 347 5.30 20.74 -6.97
C LYS A 347 4.41 21.12 -5.81
N SER A 348 3.15 21.44 -6.08
CA SER A 348 2.18 21.85 -5.05
C SER A 348 2.14 20.91 -3.82
N ASN A 349 2.29 19.60 -4.03
CA ASN A 349 2.28 18.62 -2.93
C ASN A 349 3.56 18.70 -2.08
N ALA A 350 4.71 18.99 -2.72
CA ALA A 350 5.98 19.14 -2.03
C ALA A 350 6.05 20.47 -1.26
N GLU A 351 5.43 21.53 -1.79
CA GLU A 351 5.36 22.84 -1.12
C GLU A 351 4.51 22.78 0.14
N THR A 352 3.30 22.20 0.07
CA THR A 352 2.42 22.06 1.24
C THR A 352 3.06 21.18 2.32
N SER A 353 3.59 20.00 1.94
CA SER A 353 4.31 19.14 2.89
C SER A 353 5.58 19.81 3.43
N GLY A 354 6.30 20.57 2.61
CA GLY A 354 7.49 21.30 3.03
C GLY A 354 7.20 22.33 4.10
N ARG A 355 6.14 23.15 3.95
CA ARG A 355 5.74 24.11 4.99
C ARG A 355 5.27 23.43 6.27
N ALA A 356 4.41 22.41 6.16
CA ALA A 356 3.93 21.68 7.33
C ALA A 356 5.09 21.04 8.11
N LEU A 357 6.04 20.40 7.42
CA LEU A 357 7.23 19.82 8.05
C LEU A 357 8.16 20.88 8.65
N ALA A 358 8.30 22.06 8.02
CA ALA A 358 9.03 23.18 8.61
C ALA A 358 8.41 23.64 9.93
N THR A 359 7.08 23.79 9.96
CA THR A 359 6.32 24.11 11.18
C THR A 359 6.50 23.02 12.24
N MET A 360 6.46 21.74 11.84
CA MET A 360 6.69 20.61 12.76
C MET A 360 8.07 20.70 13.42
N PHE A 361 9.12 20.98 12.66
CA PHE A 361 10.47 21.11 13.21
C PHE A 361 10.67 22.37 14.05
N ALA A 362 10.02 23.48 13.69
CA ALA A 362 10.00 24.67 14.54
C ALA A 362 9.36 24.38 15.90
N LEU A 363 8.26 23.61 15.93
CA LEU A 363 7.65 23.16 17.18
C LEU A 363 8.53 22.16 17.95
N ALA A 364 9.25 21.29 17.25
CA ALA A 364 10.13 20.30 17.88
C ALA A 364 11.42 20.91 18.47
N ASP A 365 11.94 21.99 17.87
CA ASP A 365 13.11 22.71 18.38
C ASP A 365 12.75 23.69 19.52
N ARG A 366 11.46 23.94 19.74
CA ARG A 366 10.97 24.86 20.77
C ARG A 366 11.17 24.26 22.16
N GLN A 367 11.66 25.08 23.08
CA GLN A 367 11.68 24.71 24.49
C GLN A 367 10.27 24.72 25.08
N ARG A 368 9.85 23.63 25.77
CA ARG A 368 8.56 23.57 26.48
C ARG A 368 8.41 24.74 27.44
N GLY A 369 7.22 25.33 27.47
CA GLY A 369 6.89 26.54 28.23
C GLY A 369 7.38 27.86 27.61
N ALA A 370 8.24 27.84 26.59
CA ALA A 370 8.62 29.03 25.83
C ALA A 370 7.72 29.19 24.61
N ILE A 371 6.96 30.29 24.55
CA ILE A 371 6.27 30.73 23.34
C ILE A 371 7.03 31.93 22.81
N ASP A 372 7.73 31.74 21.70
CA ASP A 372 8.32 32.84 20.94
C ASP A 372 7.24 33.42 20.01
N PHE A 373 7.01 34.73 20.13
CA PHE A 373 5.95 35.45 19.42
C PHE A 373 6.41 36.00 18.07
N ASP A 374 7.70 35.87 17.74
CA ASP A 374 8.29 36.38 16.50
C ASP A 374 8.21 35.38 15.33
N HIS A 375 7.87 34.11 15.61
CA HIS A 375 7.73 33.06 14.59
C HIS A 375 6.25 32.89 14.18
N ASP A 376 5.93 33.22 12.92
CA ASP A 376 4.58 33.07 12.33
C ASP A 376 4.18 31.59 12.24
N VAL A 377 3.62 31.01 13.32
CA VAL A 377 2.95 29.71 13.24
C VAL A 377 1.63 29.90 12.50
N HIS A 378 1.59 29.44 11.25
CA HIS A 378 0.42 29.48 10.40
C HIS A 378 -0.62 28.44 10.86
N LEU A 379 -1.82 28.90 11.22
CA LEU A 379 -2.94 28.04 11.62
C LEU A 379 -3.22 26.89 10.63
N PRO A 380 -3.24 27.10 9.29
CA PRO A 380 -3.41 26.00 8.33
C PRO A 380 -2.35 24.91 8.44
N ASP A 381 -1.11 25.25 8.80
CA ASP A 381 -0.04 24.25 8.94
C ASP A 381 -0.24 23.40 10.20
N LEU A 382 -0.77 23.98 11.30
CA LEU A 382 -1.18 23.21 12.48
C LEU A 382 -2.27 22.17 12.16
N ILE A 383 -3.21 22.48 11.25
CA ILE A 383 -4.20 21.51 10.79
C ILE A 383 -3.52 20.34 10.08
N LEU A 384 -2.55 20.64 9.22
CA LEU A 384 -1.81 19.63 8.47
C LEU A 384 -0.97 18.74 9.40
N LEU A 385 -0.47 19.28 10.52
CA LEU A 385 0.29 18.52 11.51
C LEU A 385 -0.52 17.36 12.13
N GLY A 386 -1.85 17.48 12.24
CA GLY A 386 -2.70 16.41 12.74
C GLY A 386 -2.62 15.12 11.91
N GLY A 387 -2.27 15.23 10.62
CA GLY A 387 -2.09 14.10 9.70
C GLY A 387 -0.74 13.39 9.79
N TYR A 388 0.21 13.88 10.61
CA TYR A 388 1.56 13.30 10.75
C TYR A 388 1.67 12.30 11.91
N GLY A 389 0.54 11.78 12.39
CA GLY A 389 0.46 10.78 13.45
C GLY A 389 0.84 11.34 14.82
N VAL A 390 1.30 10.46 15.72
CA VAL A 390 1.58 10.78 17.14
C VAL A 390 2.48 12.00 17.33
N VAL A 391 3.54 12.16 16.51
CA VAL A 391 4.47 13.29 16.65
C VAL A 391 3.80 14.62 16.33
N GLY A 392 2.99 14.67 15.28
CA GLY A 392 2.27 15.88 14.89
C GLY A 392 1.21 16.26 15.91
N GLN A 393 0.40 15.28 16.35
CA GLN A 393 -0.64 15.49 17.35
C GLN A 393 -0.06 15.95 18.69
N LEU A 394 1.03 15.34 19.15
CA LEU A 394 1.70 15.70 20.39
C LEU A 394 2.31 17.10 20.33
N LEU A 395 2.97 17.47 19.23
CA LEU A 395 3.53 18.82 19.08
C LEU A 395 2.46 19.91 19.04
N ILE A 396 1.29 19.64 18.44
CA ILE A 396 0.13 20.54 18.51
C ILE A 396 -0.34 20.65 19.97
N ALA A 397 -0.51 19.51 20.66
CA ALA A 397 -0.97 19.49 22.05
C ALA A 397 -0.05 20.31 22.96
N ASP A 398 1.27 20.10 22.85
CA ASP A 398 2.29 20.84 23.60
C ASP A 398 2.19 22.34 23.35
N PHE A 399 2.07 22.73 22.08
CA PHE A 399 2.02 24.14 21.69
C PHE A 399 0.75 24.82 22.22
N LEU A 400 -0.42 24.19 22.06
CA LEU A 400 -1.68 24.73 22.55
C LEU A 400 -1.71 24.82 24.08
N TYR A 401 -1.16 23.82 24.77
CA TYR A 401 -1.04 23.83 26.22
C TYR A 401 -0.16 24.99 26.72
N ASP A 402 1.04 25.12 26.16
CA ASP A 402 1.99 26.17 26.55
C ASP A 402 1.42 27.55 26.23
N LEU A 403 0.76 27.71 25.08
CA LEU A 403 0.08 28.94 24.69
C LEU A 403 -1.01 29.33 25.69
N ALA A 404 -1.82 28.38 26.13
CA ALA A 404 -2.85 28.60 27.14
C ALA A 404 -2.24 29.06 28.47
N LYS A 405 -1.18 28.39 28.94
CA LYS A 405 -0.51 28.72 30.21
C LYS A 405 0.13 30.10 30.20
N VAL A 406 0.79 30.48 29.10
CA VAL A 406 1.36 31.82 28.96
C VAL A 406 0.24 32.88 28.95
N ARG A 407 -0.89 32.62 28.29
CA ARG A 407 -2.04 33.52 28.26
C ARG A 407 -2.75 33.66 29.61
N GLU A 408 -2.89 32.58 30.38
CA GLU A 408 -3.39 32.61 31.77
C GLU A 408 -2.51 33.50 32.65
N ALA A 409 -1.18 33.35 32.55
CA ALA A 409 -0.22 34.13 33.32
C ALA A 409 -0.22 35.63 32.96
N GLN A 410 -0.50 35.98 31.69
CA GLN A 410 -0.48 37.36 31.19
C GLN A 410 -1.80 38.13 31.39
N GLN A 411 -2.81 37.55 32.05
CA GLN A 411 -4.10 38.20 32.35
C GLN A 411 -4.75 38.94 31.15
N GLY A 412 -4.60 38.39 29.95
CA GLY A 412 -5.30 38.88 28.74
C GLY A 412 -4.60 39.98 27.95
N SER A 413 -3.49 40.56 28.39
CA SER A 413 -2.73 41.53 27.57
C SER A 413 -1.96 40.81 26.47
N LEU A 414 -2.12 41.24 25.20
CA LEU A 414 -1.30 40.76 24.09
C LEU A 414 0.16 41.23 24.27
N PRO A 415 1.17 40.35 24.09
CA PRO A 415 2.57 40.76 24.09
C PRO A 415 2.82 41.85 23.04
N SER A 416 3.56 42.89 23.42
CA SER A 416 4.04 43.92 22.51
C SER A 416 5.04 43.31 21.51
N GLY A 417 4.58 43.01 20.30
CA GLY A 417 5.40 42.35 19.26
C GLY A 417 4.61 41.45 18.31
N VAL A 418 3.41 41.00 18.70
CA VAL A 418 2.54 40.20 17.82
C VAL A 418 2.14 41.02 16.60
N SER A 419 2.70 40.67 15.43
CA SER A 419 2.39 41.30 14.15
C SER A 419 0.95 40.96 13.72
N ASP A 420 0.27 41.93 13.10
CA ASP A 420 -1.16 41.87 12.75
C ASP A 420 -1.52 40.81 11.68
N SER A 421 -0.57 40.09 11.07
CA SER A 421 -0.84 39.44 9.78
C SER A 421 -1.24 37.96 9.78
N VAL A 422 -0.93 37.15 10.80
CA VAL A 422 -1.17 35.68 10.71
C VAL A 422 -1.53 35.00 12.03
N SER A 423 -0.77 35.22 13.10
CA SER A 423 -0.90 34.44 14.34
C SER A 423 -1.86 35.06 15.36
N LYS A 424 -2.19 36.36 15.21
CA LYS A 424 -3.13 37.12 16.06
C LYS A 424 -4.44 36.37 16.42
N PRO A 425 -5.13 35.68 15.48
CA PRO A 425 -6.37 34.98 15.81
C PRO A 425 -6.21 33.84 16.82
N LEU A 426 -5.06 33.15 16.85
CA LEU A 426 -4.79 32.10 17.82
C LEU A 426 -4.67 32.65 19.26
N TYR A 427 -4.16 33.88 19.39
CA TYR A 427 -3.95 34.54 20.68
C TYR A 427 -5.23 35.15 21.26
N GLU A 428 -6.24 35.38 20.43
CA GLU A 428 -7.57 35.85 20.85
C GLU A 428 -8.46 34.72 21.40
N ILE A 429 -8.07 33.46 21.19
CA ILE A 429 -8.77 32.29 21.73
C ILE A 429 -8.65 32.27 23.26
N ASN A 430 -9.78 32.00 23.93
CA ASN A 430 -9.82 31.83 25.37
C ASN A 430 -8.88 30.67 25.81
N PRO A 431 -8.01 30.86 26.82
CA PRO A 431 -7.13 29.81 27.33
C PRO A 431 -7.83 28.48 27.64
N TYR A 432 -9.07 28.53 28.16
CA TYR A 432 -9.86 27.33 28.42
C TYR A 432 -10.11 26.50 27.14
N HIS A 433 -10.41 27.13 26.01
CA HIS A 433 -10.60 26.43 24.73
C HIS A 433 -9.29 25.88 24.17
N LEU A 434 -8.17 26.55 24.41
CA LEU A 434 -6.84 26.05 24.03
C LEU A 434 -6.46 24.81 24.86
N LEU A 435 -6.75 24.81 26.17
CA LEU A 435 -6.55 23.66 27.05
C LEU A 435 -7.44 22.48 26.62
N SER A 436 -8.73 22.71 26.36
CA SER A 436 -9.64 21.67 25.88
C SER A 436 -9.16 21.06 24.54
N ALA A 437 -8.68 21.89 23.61
CA ALA A 437 -8.11 21.42 22.35
C ALA A 437 -6.80 20.62 22.58
N ALA A 438 -5.91 21.09 23.46
CA ALA A 438 -4.69 20.36 23.82
C ALA A 438 -5.01 18.98 24.42
N GLN A 439 -5.97 18.90 25.34
CA GLN A 439 -6.44 17.65 25.93
C GLN A 439 -6.94 16.67 24.86
N MET A 440 -7.71 17.14 23.88
CA MET A 440 -8.17 16.32 22.76
C MET A 440 -7.00 15.75 21.95
N TYR A 441 -5.99 16.58 21.61
CA TYR A 441 -4.83 16.09 20.87
C TYR A 441 -3.98 15.10 21.67
N TYR A 442 -3.82 15.30 22.98
CA TYR A 442 -3.17 14.29 23.82
C TYR A 442 -3.98 13.00 23.92
N LEU A 443 -5.32 13.05 23.89
CA LEU A 443 -6.18 11.86 23.87
C LEU A 443 -6.10 11.10 22.53
N GLU A 444 -5.96 11.81 21.42
CA GLU A 444 -5.85 11.21 20.09
C GLU A 444 -4.43 10.67 19.81
N ALA A 445 -3.37 11.32 20.32
CA ALA A 445 -1.99 10.97 20.00
C ALA A 445 -1.63 9.49 20.23
N PRO A 446 -2.07 8.81 21.31
CA PRO A 446 -1.82 7.39 21.52
C PRO A 446 -2.60 6.46 20.60
N LYS A 447 -3.68 6.91 19.95
CA LYS A 447 -4.53 6.07 19.10
C LYS A 447 -3.82 5.71 17.80
N ASN A 448 -4.08 4.53 17.27
CA ASN A 448 -3.50 3.98 16.04
C ASN A 448 -1.96 4.06 15.96
N THR A 449 -1.30 4.12 17.12
CA THR A 449 0.16 4.28 17.22
C THR A 449 0.83 2.95 17.55
N LEU A 450 2.04 2.75 17.00
CA LEU A 450 2.82 1.55 17.32
C LEU A 450 3.16 1.52 18.82
N VAL A 451 2.99 0.37 19.44
CA VAL A 451 3.29 0.13 20.87
C VAL A 451 4.78 -0.14 21.14
N VAL A 452 5.67 0.17 20.18
CA VAL A 452 7.13 0.07 20.29
C VAL A 452 7.85 1.28 19.66
N GLY A 453 9.10 1.52 20.09
CA GLY A 453 10.00 2.55 19.55
C GLY A 453 9.57 3.99 19.84
N SER A 454 10.04 4.93 19.03
CA SER A 454 9.80 6.36 19.24
C SER A 454 8.31 6.70 19.35
N ALA A 455 7.47 6.04 18.54
CA ALA A 455 6.03 6.25 18.54
C ALA A 455 5.39 5.88 19.89
N ALA A 456 5.84 4.79 20.53
CA ALA A 456 5.36 4.39 21.84
C ALA A 456 5.84 5.32 22.95
N VAL A 457 7.06 5.83 22.86
CA VAL A 457 7.59 6.83 23.81
C VAL A 457 6.76 8.11 23.75
N LEU A 458 6.47 8.60 22.54
CA LEU A 458 5.61 9.78 22.35
C LEU A 458 4.18 9.54 22.84
N ALA A 459 3.61 8.35 22.57
CA ALA A 459 2.29 7.98 23.06
C ALA A 459 2.25 7.88 24.61
N ALA A 460 3.29 7.33 25.24
CA ALA A 460 3.40 7.29 26.69
C ALA A 460 3.49 8.70 27.28
N ARG A 461 4.30 9.58 26.68
CA ARG A 461 4.39 10.99 27.08
C ARG A 461 3.03 11.68 27.01
N ALA A 462 2.27 11.48 25.94
CA ALA A 462 0.93 12.04 25.81
C ALA A 462 -0.02 11.60 26.94
N ARG A 463 0.08 10.34 27.39
CA ARG A 463 -0.71 9.81 28.51
C ARG A 463 -0.30 10.45 29.84
N THR A 464 1.00 10.57 30.11
CA THR A 464 1.51 11.24 31.31
C THR A 464 1.04 12.70 31.39
N GLU A 465 1.08 13.43 30.27
CA GLU A 465 0.60 14.82 30.20
C GLU A 465 -0.91 14.95 30.44
N LEU A 466 -1.70 13.94 30.06
CA LEU A 466 -3.14 13.88 30.38
C LEU A 466 -3.39 13.67 31.87
N GLU A 467 -2.65 12.74 32.49
CA GLU A 467 -2.78 12.41 33.92
C GLU A 467 -2.34 13.57 34.82
N GLU A 468 -1.27 14.27 34.44
CA GLU A 468 -0.69 15.34 35.27
C GLU A 468 -1.31 16.71 34.97
N GLY A 469 -1.69 16.98 33.72
CA GLY A 469 -1.98 18.34 33.23
C GLY A 469 -3.45 18.78 33.24
N PHE A 470 -4.42 17.86 33.39
CA PHE A 470 -5.84 18.14 33.09
C PHE A 470 -6.85 17.72 34.17
N ASN A 471 -6.43 17.61 35.44
CA ASN A 471 -7.27 17.13 36.54
C ASN A 471 -8.59 17.89 36.78
N ASP A 472 -8.73 19.13 36.29
CA ASP A 472 -9.92 19.99 36.49
C ASP A 472 -10.63 20.41 35.18
N VAL A 473 -10.24 19.85 34.02
CA VAL A 473 -10.82 20.23 32.71
C VAL A 473 -11.80 19.16 32.24
N GLU A 474 -13.11 19.43 32.36
CA GLU A 474 -14.14 18.61 31.72
C GLU A 474 -14.05 18.77 30.19
N VAL A 475 -13.93 17.64 29.49
CA VAL A 475 -14.08 17.59 28.04
C VAL A 475 -15.57 17.77 27.74
N GLU A 476 -16.03 19.00 27.51
CA GLU A 476 -17.38 19.21 26.96
C GLU A 476 -17.49 18.46 25.62
N ASP A 477 -18.60 17.74 25.43
CA ASP A 477 -18.94 17.01 24.21
C ASP A 477 -18.57 17.84 22.96
N ALA A 478 -17.53 17.39 22.28
CA ALA A 478 -16.97 17.86 21.01
C ALA A 478 -17.62 19.12 20.39
N LYS A 479 -17.08 20.31 20.69
CA LYS A 479 -17.30 21.53 19.90
C LYS A 479 -15.95 22.25 19.68
N PRO A 480 -15.82 23.16 18.70
CA PRO A 480 -15.87 23.07 17.23
C PRO A 480 -14.53 22.60 16.61
N TRP A 481 -13.54 22.21 17.42
CA TRP A 481 -12.19 21.85 16.96
C TRP A 481 -12.09 20.47 16.31
N ALA A 482 -13.16 19.67 16.39
CA ALA A 482 -13.29 18.38 15.70
C ALA A 482 -13.18 18.50 14.16
N VAL A 483 -13.25 19.71 13.59
CA VAL A 483 -12.96 19.96 12.16
C VAL A 483 -11.50 19.62 11.80
N LEU A 484 -10.59 19.62 12.79
CA LEU A 484 -9.18 19.25 12.63
C LEU A 484 -8.96 17.73 12.57
N ARG A 485 -10.00 16.93 12.81
CA ARG A 485 -9.90 15.48 13.02
C ARG A 485 -9.67 14.68 11.74
N ASN A 486 -10.04 15.20 10.57
CA ASN A 486 -10.10 14.38 9.36
C ASN A 486 -9.08 14.72 8.28
N GLY A 487 -8.31 15.83 8.36
CA GLY A 487 -7.32 16.16 7.33
C GLY A 487 -7.86 16.34 5.89
N ASP A 488 -9.16 16.17 5.67
CA ASP A 488 -9.81 16.13 4.36
C ASP A 488 -10.27 17.52 3.90
N LEU A 489 -9.44 18.55 4.11
CA LEU A 489 -9.60 19.73 3.28
C LEU A 489 -8.85 19.43 1.98
N ASN A 490 -9.57 19.22 0.87
CA ASN A 490 -8.93 19.18 -0.44
C ASN A 490 -8.46 20.60 -0.82
N ALA A 491 -7.40 21.06 -0.17
CA ALA A 491 -6.83 22.39 -0.31
C ALA A 491 -6.41 22.65 -1.76
N GLN A 492 -6.10 21.62 -2.54
CA GLN A 492 -5.88 21.73 -3.98
C GLN A 492 -7.14 22.06 -4.76
N MET A 493 -8.26 21.38 -4.49
CA MET A 493 -9.55 21.68 -5.11
C MET A 493 -10.01 23.09 -4.74
N VAL A 494 -9.92 23.45 -3.45
CA VAL A 494 -10.29 24.77 -2.94
C VAL A 494 -9.39 25.86 -3.53
N ASN A 495 -8.06 25.69 -3.53
CA ASN A 495 -7.14 26.68 -4.09
C ASN A 495 -7.22 26.79 -5.61
N ARG A 496 -7.39 25.68 -6.34
CA ARG A 496 -7.55 25.67 -7.80
C ARG A 496 -8.84 26.36 -8.22
N LEU A 497 -9.97 26.02 -7.61
CA LEU A 497 -11.27 26.63 -7.94
C LEU A 497 -11.33 28.10 -7.49
N SER A 498 -10.71 28.45 -6.36
CA SER A 498 -10.59 29.85 -5.91
C SER A 498 -9.73 30.70 -6.86
N LEU A 499 -8.62 30.14 -7.38
CA LEU A 499 -7.79 30.79 -8.39
C LEU A 499 -8.52 30.93 -9.73
N GLU A 500 -9.25 29.90 -10.16
CA GLU A 500 -10.07 29.91 -11.39
C GLU A 500 -11.18 30.97 -11.32
N VAL A 501 -11.84 31.13 -10.17
CA VAL A 501 -12.82 32.20 -9.91
C VAL A 501 -12.14 33.58 -9.92
N ALA A 502 -10.97 33.72 -9.30
CA ALA A 502 -10.24 34.98 -9.24
C ALA A 502 -9.72 35.46 -10.62
N ILE A 503 -9.44 34.54 -11.55
CA ILE A 503 -9.06 34.86 -12.94
C ILE A 503 -10.27 34.94 -13.90
N GLY A 504 -11.50 34.95 -13.36
CA GLY A 504 -12.72 35.16 -14.14
C GLY A 504 -13.27 33.93 -14.87
N LYS A 505 -12.73 32.73 -14.62
CA LYS A 505 -13.33 31.47 -15.09
C LYS A 505 -14.47 31.07 -14.15
N ARG A 506 -15.67 30.93 -14.72
CA ARG A 506 -16.86 30.51 -13.97
C ARG A 506 -16.82 28.98 -13.76
N PRO A 507 -16.83 28.48 -12.52
CA PRO A 507 -16.87 27.04 -12.26
C PRO A 507 -18.17 26.44 -12.77
N SER A 508 -18.14 25.18 -13.21
CA SER A 508 -19.35 24.45 -13.54
C SER A 508 -20.21 24.22 -12.29
N VAL A 509 -21.50 23.92 -12.49
CA VAL A 509 -22.45 23.67 -11.38
C VAL A 509 -21.98 22.52 -10.47
N ASN A 510 -21.33 21.51 -11.04
CA ASN A 510 -20.81 20.37 -10.28
C ASN A 510 -19.55 20.73 -9.47
N GLU A 511 -18.66 21.56 -10.03
CA GLU A 511 -17.45 22.04 -9.35
C GLU A 511 -17.79 23.02 -8.22
N ALA A 512 -18.75 23.93 -8.44
CA ALA A 512 -19.25 24.82 -7.39
C ALA A 512 -19.92 24.05 -6.25
N ARG A 513 -20.68 22.99 -6.55
CA ARG A 513 -21.27 22.11 -5.52
C ARG A 513 -20.22 21.33 -4.74
N ALA A 514 -19.18 20.84 -5.41
CA ALA A 514 -18.07 20.17 -4.74
C ALA A 514 -17.32 21.14 -3.81
N MET A 515 -16.97 22.34 -4.30
CA MET A 515 -16.32 23.37 -3.49
C MET A 515 -17.15 23.76 -2.26
N LEU A 516 -18.46 23.93 -2.43
CA LEU A 516 -19.36 24.21 -1.31
C LEU A 516 -19.41 23.05 -0.32
N ARG A 517 -19.50 21.79 -0.76
CA ARG A 517 -19.48 20.62 0.15
C ARG A 517 -18.18 20.51 0.96
N GLU A 518 -17.05 20.80 0.34
CA GLU A 518 -15.72 20.75 0.99
C GLU A 518 -15.52 21.91 1.99
N LEU A 519 -16.02 23.11 1.67
CA LEU A 519 -15.93 24.29 2.55
C LEU A 519 -17.07 24.37 3.57
N GLN A 520 -18.15 23.61 3.38
CA GLN A 520 -19.37 23.67 4.19
C GLN A 520 -19.10 23.43 5.68
N PRO A 521 -18.24 22.48 6.12
CA PRO A 521 -17.93 22.31 7.54
C PRO A 521 -17.24 23.54 8.14
N LEU A 522 -16.25 24.11 7.45
CA LEU A 522 -15.56 25.33 7.88
C LEU A 522 -16.53 26.53 7.92
N MET A 523 -17.38 26.67 6.91
CA MET A 523 -18.38 27.74 6.83
C MET A 523 -19.48 27.61 7.89
N LEU A 524 -19.95 26.41 8.21
CA LEU A 524 -20.91 26.16 9.28
C LEU A 524 -20.34 26.60 10.63
N THR A 525 -19.08 26.25 10.91
CA THR A 525 -18.37 26.67 12.12
C THR A 525 -18.25 28.19 12.18
N LEU A 526 -17.84 28.84 11.09
CA LEU A 526 -17.74 30.31 11.01
C LEU A 526 -19.08 30.99 11.23
N ARG A 527 -20.19 30.47 10.67
CA ARG A 527 -21.54 31.02 10.85
C ARG A 527 -22.08 30.84 12.27
N THR A 528 -21.75 29.72 12.90
CA THR A 528 -22.11 29.45 14.30
C THR A 528 -21.34 30.40 15.24
N ILE A 529 -20.06 30.64 14.96
CA ILE A 529 -19.23 31.62 15.69
C ILE A 529 -19.75 33.05 15.45
N ALA A 530 -20.22 33.36 14.25
CA ALA A 530 -20.82 34.66 13.92
C ALA A 530 -22.21 34.88 14.52
N GLY A 531 -22.81 33.89 15.19
CA GLY A 531 -24.13 33.99 15.81
C GLY A 531 -25.29 34.05 14.81
N GLU A 532 -25.09 33.57 13.58
CA GLU A 532 -26.15 33.51 12.57
C GLU A 532 -27.13 32.36 12.89
N GLU A 533 -28.41 32.68 13.12
CA GLU A 533 -29.46 31.66 13.31
C GLU A 533 -29.65 30.83 12.03
N MET A 534 -29.22 29.56 12.10
CA MET A 534 -29.40 28.61 11.01
C MET A 534 -30.81 28.04 11.04
N LYS A 535 -31.68 28.49 10.12
CA LYS A 535 -33.00 27.88 9.93
C LYS A 535 -32.84 26.49 9.30
N PRO A 536 -33.47 25.45 9.86
CA PRO A 536 -33.57 24.16 9.21
C PRO A 536 -34.66 24.27 8.14
N ASP A 537 -34.28 24.62 6.92
CA ASP A 537 -34.49 23.80 5.71
C ASP A 537 -34.28 24.62 4.43
N GLU A 538 -33.74 23.95 3.41
CA GLU A 538 -34.19 24.09 2.02
C GLU A 538 -33.50 23.12 1.05
N ASN A 539 -32.55 22.29 1.50
CA ASN A 539 -32.10 21.13 0.74
C ASN A 539 -31.65 20.03 1.71
N GLY A 540 -32.53 19.06 1.98
CA GLY A 540 -32.35 17.94 2.91
C GLY A 540 -31.05 17.13 2.73
N ALA A 541 -29.94 17.66 3.24
CA ALA A 541 -28.63 17.01 3.29
C ALA A 541 -28.28 16.54 4.72
N PHE A 542 -29.27 16.43 5.60
CA PHE A 542 -29.11 15.94 6.97
C PHE A 542 -29.10 14.40 7.07
N GLU A 543 -29.37 13.67 5.98
CA GLU A 543 -29.40 12.19 5.97
C GLU A 543 -28.16 11.50 5.40
N THR A 544 -27.15 12.23 4.91
CA THR A 544 -25.98 11.61 4.24
C THR A 544 -24.71 11.55 5.10
N ILE A 545 -24.84 11.75 6.41
CA ILE A 545 -23.70 11.65 7.36
C ILE A 545 -23.46 10.19 7.79
N ALA A 546 -24.38 9.26 7.51
CA ALA A 546 -24.27 7.87 7.94
C ALA A 546 -23.76 6.86 6.89
N THR A 547 -23.45 7.26 5.65
CA THR A 547 -23.34 6.27 4.55
C THR A 547 -22.21 6.42 3.53
N ALA A 548 -21.17 7.22 3.80
CA ALA A 548 -19.94 7.21 3.00
C ALA A 548 -18.79 7.76 3.85
N GLY A 549 -17.65 7.11 4.08
CA GLY A 549 -17.10 5.87 3.58
C GLY A 549 -15.64 5.83 4.04
N LEU A 550 -15.33 4.83 4.86
CA LEU A 550 -14.05 4.10 4.90
C LEU A 550 -12.73 4.89 5.04
N ARG A 551 -12.21 4.84 6.27
CA ARG A 551 -10.83 4.45 6.63
C ARG A 551 -9.90 4.18 5.42
N PHE A 552 -8.93 5.05 5.19
CA PHE A 552 -7.62 4.68 4.65
C PHE A 552 -6.62 5.79 4.98
N TYR A 553 -5.75 5.58 5.97
CA TYR A 553 -4.29 5.71 5.89
C TYR A 553 -3.63 5.11 7.14
#